data_AF-A0A964LHI1-F1
#
_entry.id   AF-A0A964LHI1-F1
#
_cell.length_a   1.000
_cell.length_b   1.000
_cell.length_c   1.000
_cell.angle_alpha   90.00
_cell.angle_beta   90.00
_cell.angle_gamma   90.00
#
_symmetry.space_group_name_H-M   'P 1'
#
loop_
_entity.id
_entity.type
_entity.pdbx_description
1 polymer ?
#
loop_
_entity_poly.entity_id
_entity_poly.type
_entity_poly.pdbx_seq_one_letter_code
_entity_poly.pdbx_strand_id
1 'polypeptide(L)'
;MSSQHMQARLKSEHTLRYPRLSPNMWYEVSPIFPGVTTRRVDIFGRRITRIRTARNYETVQAAHFDFRTRPVAEEQTAGVR
;
A
#
# COMPACT_ATOMS: atom_id res chain seq x y z
N MET A 1 -17.61 9.87 -2.24
CA MET A 1 -16.27 10.03 -1.63
C MET A 1 -15.29 9.27 -2.49
N SER A 2 -14.37 9.95 -3.16
CA SER A 2 -13.38 9.32 -4.03
C SER A 2 -12.45 8.46 -3.17
N SER A 3 -12.60 7.14 -3.21
CA SER A 3 -11.71 6.20 -2.54
C SER A 3 -10.33 6.27 -3.22
N GLN A 4 -9.47 7.18 -2.76
CA GLN A 4 -8.09 7.25 -3.25
C GLN A 4 -7.37 5.97 -2.84
N HIS A 5 -7.12 5.09 -3.81
CA HIS A 5 -6.35 3.87 -3.61
C HIS A 5 -4.87 4.25 -3.49
N MET A 6 -4.23 3.96 -2.35
CA MET A 6 -2.80 4.19 -2.18
C MET A 6 -2.00 2.95 -2.57
N GLN A 7 -0.82 3.17 -3.13
CA GLN A 7 0.15 2.11 -3.42
C GLN A 7 1.48 2.38 -2.73
N ALA A 8 2.19 1.31 -2.42
CA ALA A 8 3.53 1.34 -1.83
C ALA A 8 4.49 0.43 -2.61
N ARG A 9 5.74 0.85 -2.79
CA ARG A 9 6.80 0.06 -3.43
C ARG A 9 8.03 0.00 -2.53
N LEU A 10 8.61 -1.19 -2.40
CA LEU A 10 9.80 -1.40 -1.58
C LEU A 10 10.99 -0.66 -2.17
N LYS A 11 11.73 0.09 -1.36
CA LYS A 11 13.00 0.69 -1.78
C LYS A 11 14.10 -0.38 -1.88
N SER A 12 14.98 -0.26 -2.86
CA SER A 12 16.00 -1.26 -3.20
C SER A 12 16.91 -1.64 -2.01
N GLU A 13 17.26 -0.67 -1.18
CA GLU A 13 18.12 -0.80 0.00
C GLU A 13 17.50 -1.66 1.11
N HIS A 14 16.21 -1.99 1.03
CA HIS A 14 15.49 -2.75 2.05
C HIS A 14 15.05 -4.15 1.58
N THR A 15 15.46 -4.58 0.40
CA THR A 15 15.14 -5.91 -0.19
C THR A 15 15.47 -7.08 0.74
N LEU A 16 16.64 -7.06 1.39
CA LEU A 16 17.05 -8.11 2.34
C LEU A 16 16.12 -8.25 3.55
N ARG A 17 15.43 -7.17 3.94
CA ARG A 17 14.49 -7.17 5.08
C ARG A 17 13.13 -7.77 4.69
N TYR A 18 12.78 -7.76 3.41
CA TYR A 18 11.48 -8.18 2.90
C TYR A 18 11.66 -9.15 1.72
N PRO A 19 12.14 -10.39 1.94
CA PRO A 19 12.50 -11.31 0.87
C PRO A 19 11.31 -11.77 0.01
N ARG A 20 10.07 -11.54 0.47
CA ARG A 20 8.84 -11.87 -0.25
C ARG A 20 8.30 -10.72 -1.10
N LEU A 21 8.94 -9.55 -1.04
CA LEU A 21 8.51 -8.34 -1.72
C LEU A 21 9.55 -7.94 -2.77
N SER A 22 9.06 -7.51 -3.93
CA SER A 22 9.87 -7.05 -5.04
C SER A 22 9.97 -5.51 -5.03
N PRO A 23 11.16 -4.93 -5.19
CA PRO A 23 11.32 -3.48 -5.35
C PRO A 23 10.78 -2.97 -6.69
N ASN A 24 10.45 -3.87 -7.62
CA ASN A 24 9.92 -3.53 -8.94
C ASN A 24 8.39 -3.52 -8.99
N MET A 25 7.70 -3.81 -7.87
CA MET A 25 6.25 -3.94 -7.81
C MET A 25 5.61 -2.89 -6.90
N TRP A 26 4.53 -2.27 -7.37
CA TRP A 26 3.66 -1.44 -6.53
C TRP A 26 2.56 -2.30 -5.91
N TYR A 27 2.52 -2.36 -4.59
CA TYR A 27 1.54 -3.09 -3.80
C TYR A 27 0.41 -2.15 -3.36
N GLU A 28 -0.82 -2.65 -3.33
CA GLU A 28 -1.96 -1.91 -2.79
C GLU A 28 -1.82 -1.75 -1.28
N VAL A 29 -1.95 -0.52 -0.79
CA VAL A 29 -2.02 -0.23 0.64
C VAL A 29 -3.45 -0.49 1.10
N SER A 30 -3.59 -1.37 2.07
CA SER A 30 -4.87 -1.71 2.67
C SER A 30 -4.98 -1.13 4.07
N PRO A 31 -6.19 -0.78 4.54
CA PRO A 31 -6.41 -0.40 5.92
C PRO A 31 -5.90 -1.48 6.87
N ILE A 32 -5.25 -1.07 7.96
CA ILE A 32 -4.72 -2.00 8.96
C ILE A 32 -5.90 -2.69 9.68
N PHE A 33 -6.99 -1.96 9.90
CA PHE A 33 -8.26 -2.48 10.40
C PHE A 33 -9.42 -2.03 9.48
N PRO A 34 -10.47 -2.83 9.31
CA PRO A 34 -11.69 -2.39 8.66
C PRO A 34 -12.23 -1.14 9.39
N GLY A 35 -12.35 -0.02 8.68
CA GLY A 35 -12.87 1.23 9.24
C GLY A 35 -11.89 2.09 10.06
N VAL A 36 -10.59 1.75 10.17
CA VAL A 36 -9.61 2.56 10.90
C VAL A 36 -8.33 2.81 10.09
N THR A 37 -7.78 4.01 10.29
CA THR A 37 -6.69 4.72 9.62
C THR A 37 -5.57 3.85 9.00
N THR A 38 -5.15 4.24 7.80
CA THR A 38 -4.21 3.54 6.90
C THR A 38 -2.77 3.40 7.42
N ARG A 39 -2.44 4.02 8.57
CA ARG A 39 -1.09 4.09 9.16
C ARG A 39 -1.16 4.05 10.70
N ARG A 40 -0.35 3.20 11.34
CA ARG A 40 -0.23 3.05 12.80
C ARG A 40 1.21 3.29 13.24
N VAL A 41 1.41 3.67 14.50
CA VAL A 41 2.72 3.63 15.16
C VAL A 41 2.82 2.33 15.98
N ASP A 42 3.88 1.55 15.78
CA ASP A 42 4.15 0.34 16.56
C ASP A 42 4.66 0.66 17.97
N ILE A 43 4.87 -0.36 18.81
CA ILE A 43 5.36 -0.18 20.19
C ILE A 43 6.77 0.42 20.27
N PHE A 44 7.51 0.44 19.16
CA PHE A 44 8.86 0.99 19.05
C PHE A 44 8.87 2.38 18.41
N GLY A 45 7.71 3.03 18.27
CA GLY A 45 7.60 4.37 17.69
C GLY A 45 7.67 4.41 16.16
N ARG A 46 7.64 3.27 15.48
CA ARG A 46 7.81 3.20 14.01
C ARG A 46 6.46 3.26 13.31
N ARG A 47 6.39 4.03 12.24
CA ARG A 47 5.20 4.07 11.38
C ARG A 47 5.13 2.79 10.55
N ILE A 48 4.03 2.06 10.67
CA ILE A 48 3.73 0.84 9.92
C ILE A 48 2.51 1.04 9.02
N THR A 49 2.48 0.28 7.92
CA THR A 49 1.36 0.20 6.99
C THR A 49 1.11 -1.26 6.60
N ARG A 50 -0.07 -1.57 6.07
CA ARG A 50 -0.42 -2.91 5.61
C ARG A 50 -0.53 -2.91 4.10
N ILE A 51 0.21 -3.79 3.43
CA ILE A 51 0.14 -3.96 1.98
C ILE A 51 -0.55 -5.28 1.64
N ARG A 52 -1.28 -5.31 0.53
CA ARG A 52 -1.86 -6.53 -0.05
C ARG A 52 -0.86 -7.18 -1.00
N THR A 53 -0.57 -8.44 -0.78
CA THR A 53 0.24 -9.29 -1.66
C THR A 53 -0.66 -10.26 -2.42
N ALA A 54 -0.10 -11.05 -3.34
CA ALA A 54 -0.85 -12.05 -4.09
C ALA A 54 -1.48 -13.14 -3.20
N ARG A 55 -0.90 -13.40 -2.03
CA ARG A 55 -1.31 -14.50 -1.14
C ARG A 55 -1.96 -14.03 0.16
N ASN A 56 -1.63 -12.85 0.67
CA ASN A 56 -2.13 -12.36 1.95
C ASN A 56 -1.93 -10.83 2.09
N TYR A 57 -1.81 -10.35 3.33
CA TYR A 57 -1.37 -9.01 3.71
C TYR A 57 -0.04 -9.08 4.47
N GLU A 58 0.80 -8.07 4.29
CA GLU A 58 2.02 -7.90 5.09
C GLU A 58 2.03 -6.53 5.78
N THR A 59 2.38 -6.51 7.06
CA THR A 59 2.60 -5.28 7.83
C THR A 59 4.07 -4.89 7.69
N VAL A 60 4.32 -3.70 7.14
CA VAL A 60 5.66 -3.21 6.80
C VAL A 60 5.92 -1.85 7.42
N GLN A 61 7.20 -1.50 7.60
CA GLN A 61 7.57 -0.16 8.09
C GLN A 61 7.49 0.83 6.94
N ALA A 62 6.74 1.91 7.12
CA ALA A 62 6.47 2.88 6.08
C ALA A 62 7.75 3.55 5.54
N ALA A 63 8.77 3.75 6.39
CA ALA A 63 10.03 4.38 5.98
C ALA A 63 10.77 3.62 4.86
N HIS A 64 10.53 2.30 4.76
CA HIS A 64 11.19 1.43 3.80
C HIS A 64 10.54 1.43 2.40
N PHE A 65 9.47 2.20 2.21
CA PHE A 65 8.65 2.18 1.00
C PHE A 65 8.47 3.58 0.42
N ASP A 66 8.39 3.64 -0.91
CA ASP A 66 7.84 4.79 -1.63
C ASP A 66 6.31 4.68 -1.67
N PHE A 67 5.61 5.81 -1.63
CA PHE A 67 4.14 5.84 -1.70
C PHE A 67 3.65 6.68 -2.87
N ARG A 68 2.54 6.26 -3.47
CA ARG A 68 1.81 7.05 -4.47
C ARG A 68 0.30 6.85 -4.35
N THR A 69 -0.45 7.81 -4.86
CA THR A 69 -1.86 7.61 -5.17
C THR A 69 -1.98 6.84 -6.48
N ARG A 70 -2.80 5.79 -6.50
CA ARG A 70 -3.27 5.19 -7.74
C ARG A 70 -4.39 6.08 -8.28
N PRO A 71 -4.28 6.61 -9.51
CA PRO A 71 -5.41 7.27 -10.12
C PRO A 71 -6.54 6.26 -10.22
N VAL A 72 -7.69 6.59 -9.64
CA VAL A 72 -8.94 5.90 -9.94
C VAL A 72 -9.19 6.24 -11.40
N ALA A 73 -9.08 5.26 -12.29
CA ALA A 73 -9.67 5.45 -13.61
C ALA A 73 -11.15 5.67 -13.32
N GLU A 74 -11.62 6.91 -13.48
CA GLU A 74 -13.05 7.16 -13.63
C GLU A 74 -13.50 6.15 -14.70
N GLU A 75 -14.32 5.19 -14.30
CA GLU A 75 -15.16 4.46 -15.23
C GLU A 75 -15.87 5.54 -16.03
N GLN A 76 -15.36 5.81 -17.22
CA GLN A 76 -16.03 6.65 -18.17
C GLN A 76 -17.39 6.00 -18.34
N THR A 77 -18.40 6.66 -17.79
CA THR A 77 -19.79 6.49 -18.18
C THR A 77 -19.87 6.97 -19.63
N ALA A 78 -19.29 6.19 -20.54
CA ALA A 78 -19.48 6.34 -21.97
C ALA A 78 -20.86 5.77 -22.23
N GLY A 79 -21.84 6.66 -22.29
CA GLY A 79 -23.19 6.34 -22.71
C GLY A 79 -23.15 5.53 -23.99
N VAL A 80 -23.75 4.36 -23.96
CA VAL A 80 -24.22 3.68 -25.15
C VAL A 80 -25.73 3.89 -25.17
N ARG A 81 -26.09 4.90 -25.95
CA ARG A 81 -27.33 5.13 -26.71
C ARG A 81 -28.58 4.38 -26.28
#